data_AF-A0A7K6WID4-F1
#
_entry.id   AF-A0A7K6WID4-F1
#
_cell.length_a   1.000
_cell.length_b   1.000
_cell.length_c   1.000
_cell.angle_alpha   90.00
_cell.angle_beta   90.00
_cell.angle_gamma   90.00
#
_symmetry.space_group_name_H-M   'P 1'
#
loop_
_entity.id
_entity.type
_entity.pdbx_description
1 polymer ?
#
loop_
_entity_poly.entity_id
_entity_poly.type
_entity_poly.pdbx_seq_one_letter_code
_entity_poly.pdbx_strand_id
1 'polypeptide(L)'
;LPLPQIEVFKQGFNQKLQEGQEKLHQMWLDWSRKSSKESGDESSAEPEEMESLALLMACSITEQLQITCCKVVSAIQGLPSSLQDKVKRSLSTIEELHASFSVANSFQDLSSGALAQSQRKLAVIQEHMEELLDYLKNNTPLSWLVGPFSPREEEV
;
A
#
# COMPACT_ATOMS: atom_id res chain seq x y z
N LEU A 1 21.47 13.84 16.75
CA LEU A 1 20.50 12.80 17.18
C LEU A 1 19.17 13.05 16.46
N PRO A 2 18.82 12.22 15.46
CA PRO A 2 17.67 12.47 14.55
C PRO A 2 16.35 11.85 15.03
N LEU A 3 16.29 11.34 16.27
CA LEU A 3 15.12 10.64 16.84
C LEU A 3 13.76 11.34 16.61
N PRO A 4 13.63 12.69 16.70
CA PRO A 4 12.34 13.34 16.50
C PRO A 4 11.78 13.19 15.08
N GLN A 5 12.65 13.11 14.07
CA GLN A 5 12.23 13.03 12.67
C GLN A 5 11.71 11.63 12.30
N ILE A 6 12.35 10.59 12.88
CA ILE A 6 11.91 9.20 12.72
C ILE A 6 10.54 9.01 13.38
N GLU A 7 10.31 9.62 14.55
CA GLU A 7 9.03 9.57 15.26
C GLU A 7 7.90 10.24 14.46
N VAL A 8 8.14 11.41 13.89
CA VAL A 8 7.17 12.15 13.06
C VAL A 8 6.84 11.40 11.78
N PHE A 9 7.86 10.84 11.11
CA PHE A 9 7.64 10.02 9.91
C PHE A 9 6.81 8.78 10.23
N LYS A 10 7.13 8.09 11.33
CA LYS A 10 6.39 6.92 11.81
C LYS A 10 4.94 7.27 12.16
N GLN A 11 4.70 8.40 12.83
CA GLN A 11 3.34 8.87 13.11
C GLN A 11 2.57 9.19 11.84
N GLY A 12 3.16 9.95 10.92
CA GLY A 12 2.52 10.29 9.63
C GLY A 12 2.21 9.04 8.79
N PHE A 13 3.09 8.05 8.81
CA PHE A 13 2.88 6.76 8.16
C PHE A 13 1.71 5.99 8.80
N ASN A 14 1.69 5.87 10.12
CA ASN A 14 0.62 5.17 10.84
C ASN A 14 -0.74 5.85 10.64
N GLN A 15 -0.78 7.19 10.64
CA GLN A 15 -2.01 7.96 10.39
C GLN A 15 -2.55 7.71 8.98
N LYS A 16 -1.68 7.79 7.96
CA LYS A 16 -2.06 7.51 6.57
C LYS A 16 -2.59 6.08 6.39
N LEU A 17 -1.95 5.12 7.05
CA LEU A 17 -2.36 3.71 7.02
C LEU A 17 -3.74 3.54 7.67
N GLN A 18 -3.97 4.18 8.81
CA GLN A 18 -5.24 4.14 9.52
C GLN A 18 -6.36 4.80 8.70
N GLU A 19 -6.13 5.99 8.13
CA GLU A 19 -7.08 6.66 7.23
C GLU A 19 -7.45 5.76 6.03
N GLY A 20 -6.47 5.05 5.47
CA GLY A 20 -6.69 4.06 4.41
C GLY A 20 -7.56 2.88 4.86
N GLN A 21 -7.31 2.34 6.05
CA GLN A 21 -8.11 1.25 6.63
C GLN A 21 -9.55 1.69 6.96
N GLU A 22 -9.73 2.88 7.53
CA GLU A 22 -11.05 3.45 7.83
C GLU A 22 -11.85 3.66 6.54
N LYS A 23 -11.22 4.17 5.49
CA LYS A 23 -11.85 4.33 4.17
C LYS A 23 -12.29 2.99 3.59
N LEU A 24 -11.43 1.96 3.63
CA LEU A 24 -11.76 0.62 3.16
C LEU A 24 -12.90 0.00 3.98
N HIS A 25 -12.88 0.18 5.30
CA HIS A 25 -13.93 -0.32 6.17
C HIS A 25 -15.28 0.37 5.92
N GLN A 26 -15.28 1.69 5.71
CA GLN A 26 -16.50 2.43 5.36
C GLN A 26 -17.05 1.98 4.00
N MET A 27 -16.17 1.82 3.00
CA MET A 27 -16.55 1.28 1.70
C MET A 27 -17.19 -0.11 1.86
N TRP A 28 -16.59 -1.00 2.67
CA TRP A 28 -17.18 -2.31 3.00
C TRP A 28 -18.59 -2.22 3.62
N LEU A 29 -18.78 -1.34 4.61
CA LEU A 29 -20.08 -1.18 5.29
C LEU A 29 -21.16 -0.58 4.38
N ASP A 30 -20.81 0.40 3.56
CA ASP A 30 -21.72 1.02 2.60
C ASP A 30 -22.16 0.01 1.54
N TRP A 31 -21.28 -0.90 1.15
CA TRP A 31 -21.56 -1.93 0.14
C TRP A 31 -22.34 -3.13 0.70
N SER A 32 -22.01 -3.61 1.91
CA SER A 32 -22.81 -4.66 2.57
C SER A 32 -24.26 -4.22 2.80
N ARG A 33 -24.47 -2.91 2.99
CA ARG A 33 -25.80 -2.32 3.12
C ARG A 33 -26.55 -2.21 1.79
N LYS A 34 -25.85 -2.03 0.66
CA LYS A 34 -26.46 -1.97 -0.67
C LYS A 34 -26.90 -3.36 -1.14
N SER A 35 -26.06 -4.39 -0.98
CA SER A 35 -26.43 -5.76 -1.35
C SER A 35 -27.64 -6.29 -0.57
N SER A 36 -27.77 -5.94 0.71
CA SER A 36 -28.91 -6.35 1.55
C SER A 36 -30.22 -5.59 1.24
N LYS A 37 -30.20 -4.50 0.47
CA LYS A 37 -31.40 -3.69 0.16
C LYS A 37 -32.00 -3.99 -1.20
N GLU A 38 -31.24 -4.58 -2.10
CA GLU A 38 -31.63 -4.84 -3.49
C GLU A 38 -32.31 -6.22 -3.64
N SER A 39 -31.95 -7.18 -2.79
CA SER A 39 -32.70 -8.42 -2.59
C SER A 39 -33.69 -8.25 -1.42
N GLY A 40 -34.99 -8.14 -1.72
CA GLY A 40 -36.06 -8.16 -0.70
C GLY A 40 -36.23 -9.51 0.00
N ASP A 41 -35.19 -10.34 0.02
CA ASP A 41 -35.16 -11.70 0.54
C ASP A 41 -33.89 -11.89 1.38
N GLU A 42 -33.99 -12.62 2.48
CA GLU A 42 -32.87 -12.98 3.37
C GLU A 42 -31.94 -14.02 2.71
N SER A 43 -31.58 -13.80 1.46
CA SER A 43 -30.69 -14.64 0.67
C SER A 43 -29.30 -14.02 0.68
N SER A 44 -28.34 -14.79 1.22
CA SER A 44 -26.90 -14.59 1.08
C SER A 44 -26.53 -13.96 -0.27
N ALA A 45 -25.71 -12.89 -0.26
CA ALA A 45 -25.22 -12.26 -1.49
C ALA A 45 -24.67 -13.30 -2.47
N GLU A 46 -24.95 -13.14 -3.76
CA GLU A 46 -24.52 -14.10 -4.77
C GLU A 46 -22.97 -14.17 -4.81
N PRO A 47 -22.38 -15.37 -5.02
CA PRO A 47 -20.92 -15.52 -5.04
C PRO A 47 -20.21 -14.55 -5.99
N GLU A 48 -20.80 -14.27 -7.15
CA GLU A 48 -20.26 -13.36 -8.16
C GLU A 48 -20.19 -11.89 -7.67
N GLU A 49 -21.16 -11.46 -6.86
CA GLU A 49 -21.14 -10.13 -6.22
C GLU A 49 -20.01 -10.03 -5.18
N MET A 50 -19.78 -11.11 -4.42
CA MET A 50 -18.68 -11.17 -3.46
C MET A 50 -17.30 -11.14 -4.14
N GLU A 51 -17.14 -11.83 -5.27
CA GLU A 51 -15.89 -11.81 -6.05
C GLU A 51 -15.60 -10.43 -6.62
N SER A 52 -16.60 -9.80 -7.23
CA SER A 52 -16.50 -8.43 -7.77
C SER A 52 -16.10 -7.44 -6.67
N LEU A 53 -16.72 -7.57 -5.49
CA LEU A 53 -16.40 -6.76 -4.32
C LEU A 53 -14.95 -6.97 -3.84
N ALA A 54 -14.50 -8.22 -3.77
CA ALA A 54 -13.14 -8.55 -3.37
C ALA A 54 -12.10 -7.98 -4.35
N LEU A 55 -12.39 -8.02 -5.67
CA LEU A 55 -11.54 -7.43 -6.70
C LEU A 55 -11.47 -5.90 -6.57
N LEU A 56 -12.61 -5.23 -6.38
CA LEU A 56 -12.64 -3.78 -6.15
C LEU A 56 -11.81 -3.37 -4.92
N MET A 57 -11.90 -4.15 -3.83
CA MET A 57 -11.05 -3.93 -2.65
C MET A 57 -9.57 -4.14 -2.98
N ALA A 58 -9.23 -5.21 -3.70
CA ALA A 58 -7.85 -5.49 -4.11
C ALA A 58 -7.28 -4.35 -4.98
N CYS A 59 -8.07 -3.81 -5.91
CA CYS A 59 -7.71 -2.62 -6.70
C CYS A 59 -7.44 -1.42 -5.80
N SER A 60 -8.35 -1.10 -4.88
CA SER A 60 -8.17 0.06 -4.00
C SER A 60 -6.95 -0.07 -3.09
N ILE A 61 -6.68 -1.27 -2.55
CA ILE A 61 -5.52 -1.53 -1.71
C ILE A 61 -4.22 -1.41 -2.52
N THR A 62 -4.18 -2.01 -3.71
CA THR A 62 -2.98 -1.94 -4.56
C THR A 62 -2.71 -0.52 -5.07
N GLU A 63 -3.74 0.27 -5.37
CA GLU A 63 -3.61 1.70 -5.68
C GLU A 63 -3.00 2.49 -4.49
N GLN A 64 -3.50 2.28 -3.27
CA GLN A 64 -2.94 2.93 -2.08
C GLN A 64 -1.48 2.52 -1.83
N LEU A 65 -1.16 1.26 -2.10
CA LEU A 65 0.20 0.74 -1.97
C LEU A 65 1.14 1.35 -3.02
N GLN A 66 0.68 1.58 -4.26
CA GLN A 66 1.46 2.32 -5.27
C GLN A 66 1.76 3.75 -4.81
N ILE A 67 0.73 4.50 -4.40
CA ILE A 67 0.88 5.88 -3.94
C ILE A 67 1.88 5.95 -2.79
N THR A 68 1.80 5.01 -1.85
CA THR A 68 2.70 4.94 -0.71
C THR A 68 4.12 4.57 -1.14
N CYS A 69 4.28 3.55 -1.96
CA CYS A 69 5.59 3.11 -2.46
C CYS A 69 6.27 4.20 -3.30
N CYS A 70 5.54 4.95 -4.13
CA CYS A 70 6.05 6.12 -4.85
C CYS A 70 6.64 7.19 -3.93
N LYS A 71 5.98 7.44 -2.78
CA LYS A 71 6.51 8.35 -1.75
C LYS A 71 7.79 7.80 -1.14
N VAL A 72 7.85 6.49 -0.86
CA VAL A 72 9.07 5.84 -0.36
C VAL A 72 10.20 5.95 -1.38
N VAL A 73 9.96 5.66 -2.67
CA VAL A 73 10.95 5.83 -3.76
C VAL A 73 11.53 7.25 -3.76
N SER A 74 10.68 8.25 -3.56
CA SER A 74 11.13 9.64 -3.45
C SER A 74 11.93 9.92 -2.17
N ALA A 75 11.53 9.34 -1.05
CA ALA A 75 12.13 9.58 0.26
C ALA A 75 13.48 8.87 0.46
N ILE A 76 13.80 7.85 -0.33
CA ILE A 76 15.05 7.07 -0.19
C ILE A 76 16.17 7.54 -1.13
N GLN A 77 16.03 8.71 -1.75
CA GLN A 77 17.05 9.24 -2.65
C GLN A 77 18.40 9.38 -1.92
N GLY A 78 19.44 8.85 -2.55
CA GLY A 78 20.80 8.88 -2.00
C GLY A 78 21.15 7.74 -1.05
N LEU A 79 20.24 6.80 -0.78
CA LEU A 79 20.60 5.49 -0.20
C LEU A 79 21.40 4.63 -1.19
N PRO A 80 22.02 3.51 -0.76
CA PRO A 80 22.65 2.57 -1.70
C PRO A 80 21.72 2.17 -2.85
N SER A 81 22.25 2.13 -4.08
CA SER A 81 21.46 1.83 -5.29
C SER A 81 20.75 0.49 -5.20
N SER A 82 21.39 -0.53 -4.59
CA SER A 82 20.79 -1.85 -4.38
C SER A 82 19.46 -1.79 -3.61
N LEU A 83 19.34 -0.91 -2.61
CA LEU A 83 18.11 -0.70 -1.84
C LEU A 83 17.08 0.09 -2.64
N GLN A 84 17.51 1.15 -3.32
CA GLN A 84 16.63 1.92 -4.19
C GLN A 84 16.01 1.04 -5.29
N ASP A 85 16.81 0.15 -5.89
CA ASP A 85 16.37 -0.75 -6.95
C ASP A 85 15.41 -1.83 -6.43
N LYS A 86 15.54 -2.26 -5.16
CA LYS A 86 14.56 -3.15 -4.50
C LYS A 86 13.21 -2.47 -4.36
N VAL A 87 13.18 -1.24 -3.85
CA VAL A 87 11.93 -0.47 -3.66
C VAL A 87 11.27 -0.14 -5.01
N LYS A 88 12.05 0.23 -6.04
CA LYS A 88 11.53 0.44 -7.39
C LYS A 88 10.93 -0.84 -7.98
N ARG A 89 11.58 -1.99 -7.80
CA ARG A 89 11.02 -3.29 -8.21
C ARG A 89 9.73 -3.62 -7.45
N SER A 90 9.65 -3.30 -6.17
CA SER A 90 8.42 -3.42 -5.40
C SER A 90 7.30 -2.56 -6.01
N LEU A 91 7.57 -1.29 -6.36
CA LEU A 91 6.60 -0.42 -7.03
C LEU A 91 6.09 -1.05 -8.34
N SER A 92 6.97 -1.48 -9.24
CA SER A 92 6.56 -2.12 -10.50
C SER A 92 5.75 -3.40 -10.25
N THR A 93 6.09 -4.17 -9.22
CA THR A 93 5.33 -5.36 -8.85
C THR A 93 3.91 -5.00 -8.38
N ILE A 94 3.74 -3.91 -7.64
CA ILE A 94 2.42 -3.43 -7.19
C ILE A 94 1.61 -2.90 -8.39
N GLU A 95 2.25 -2.23 -9.35
CA GLU A 95 1.64 -1.79 -10.61
C GLU A 95 1.09 -2.98 -11.41
N GLU A 96 1.87 -4.06 -11.53
CA GLU A 96 1.41 -5.31 -12.15
C GLU A 96 0.21 -5.93 -11.42
N LEU A 97 0.23 -5.94 -10.08
CA LEU A 97 -0.88 -6.50 -9.28
C LEU A 97 -2.16 -5.70 -9.49
N HIS A 98 -2.07 -4.38 -9.41
CA HIS A 98 -3.21 -3.49 -9.66
C HIS A 98 -3.77 -3.70 -11.07
N ALA A 99 -2.91 -3.71 -12.09
CA ALA A 99 -3.33 -3.94 -13.47
C ALA A 99 -4.05 -5.29 -13.64
N SER A 100 -3.55 -6.35 -12.98
CA SER A 100 -4.20 -7.66 -13.00
C SER A 100 -5.58 -7.65 -12.36
N PHE A 101 -5.79 -6.92 -11.28
CA PHE A 101 -7.09 -6.85 -10.60
C PHE A 101 -8.07 -5.90 -11.30
N SER A 102 -7.57 -4.80 -11.89
CA SER A 102 -8.42 -3.76 -12.48
C SER A 102 -9.17 -4.18 -13.74
N VAL A 103 -8.71 -5.25 -14.40
CA VAL A 103 -9.30 -5.75 -15.65
C VAL A 103 -10.29 -6.89 -15.37
N ALA A 104 -10.23 -7.51 -14.19
CA ALA A 104 -11.09 -8.64 -13.82
C ALA A 104 -12.44 -8.15 -13.29
N ASN A 105 -13.53 -8.79 -13.71
CA ASN A 105 -14.86 -8.60 -13.12
C ASN A 105 -15.21 -9.73 -12.14
N SER A 106 -14.61 -10.91 -12.31
CA SER A 106 -14.73 -12.07 -11.41
C SER A 106 -13.38 -12.75 -11.20
N PHE A 107 -13.28 -13.70 -10.25
CA PHE A 107 -12.04 -14.45 -10.06
C PHE A 107 -11.72 -15.40 -11.21
N GLN A 108 -12.71 -15.74 -12.03
CA GLN A 108 -12.52 -16.56 -13.23
C GLN A 108 -11.76 -15.82 -14.34
N ASP A 109 -11.80 -14.49 -14.33
CA ASP A 109 -11.04 -13.64 -15.27
C ASP A 109 -9.54 -13.60 -14.94
N LEU A 110 -9.16 -14.03 -13.72
CA LEU A 110 -7.77 -14.12 -13.30
C LEU A 110 -7.12 -15.41 -13.78
N SER A 111 -5.82 -15.37 -14.02
CA SER A 111 -5.06 -16.58 -14.34
C SER A 111 -5.08 -17.59 -13.19
N SER A 112 -4.98 -18.88 -13.53
CA SER A 112 -4.90 -19.94 -12.52
C SER A 112 -3.70 -19.69 -11.59
N GLY A 113 -3.97 -19.59 -10.28
CA GLY A 113 -2.95 -19.30 -9.28
C GLY A 113 -2.54 -17.83 -9.16
N ALA A 114 -3.24 -16.89 -9.82
CA ALA A 114 -3.00 -15.45 -9.70
C ALA A 114 -2.95 -15.00 -8.24
N LEU A 115 -3.92 -15.42 -7.41
CA LEU A 115 -3.96 -15.05 -6.00
C LEU A 115 -2.73 -15.55 -5.22
N ALA A 116 -2.31 -16.80 -5.43
CA ALA A 116 -1.13 -17.35 -4.79
C ALA A 116 0.16 -16.65 -5.27
N GLN A 117 0.21 -16.21 -6.54
CA GLN A 117 1.30 -15.40 -7.05
C GLN A 117 1.29 -14.01 -6.43
N SER A 118 0.12 -13.38 -6.28
CA SER A 118 -0.04 -12.08 -5.64
C SER A 118 0.43 -12.10 -4.19
N GLN A 119 0.07 -13.13 -3.42
CA GLN A 119 0.55 -13.31 -2.05
C GLN A 119 2.07 -13.43 -1.99
N ARG A 120 2.69 -14.22 -2.88
CA ARG A 120 4.16 -14.34 -2.96
C ARG A 120 4.83 -13.02 -3.33
N LYS A 121 4.28 -12.29 -4.31
CA LYS A 121 4.77 -10.95 -4.71
C LYS A 121 4.70 -9.97 -3.53
N LEU A 122 3.60 -9.96 -2.78
CA LEU A 122 3.44 -9.11 -1.59
C LEU A 122 4.43 -9.47 -0.48
N ALA A 123 4.71 -10.76 -0.25
CA ALA A 123 5.72 -11.19 0.72
C ALA A 123 7.12 -10.65 0.36
N VAL A 124 7.50 -10.70 -0.93
CA VAL A 124 8.77 -10.14 -1.41
C VAL A 124 8.81 -8.61 -1.26
N ILE A 125 7.71 -7.92 -1.53
CA ILE A 125 7.61 -6.47 -1.31
C ILE A 125 7.84 -6.14 0.18
N GLN A 126 7.23 -6.92 1.08
CA GLN A 126 7.42 -6.76 2.51
C GLN A 126 8.89 -6.96 2.92
N GLU A 127 9.53 -8.03 2.45
CA GLU A 127 10.96 -8.30 2.70
C GLU A 127 11.85 -7.13 2.27
N HIS A 128 11.62 -6.57 1.07
CA HIS A 128 12.37 -5.39 0.60
C HIS A 128 12.19 -4.17 1.51
N MET A 129 11.00 -3.96 2.07
CA MET A 129 10.73 -2.85 2.97
C MET A 129 11.37 -3.07 4.35
N GLU A 130 11.35 -4.31 4.85
CA GLU A 130 12.03 -4.69 6.09
C GLU A 130 13.54 -4.50 6.00
N GLU A 131 14.15 -4.91 4.89
CA GLU A 131 15.59 -4.70 4.64
C GLU A 131 15.95 -3.21 4.56
N LEU A 132 15.11 -2.39 3.92
CA LEU A 132 15.28 -0.94 3.91
C LEU A 132 15.26 -0.37 5.34
N LEU A 133 14.28 -0.77 6.16
CA LEU A 133 14.16 -0.31 7.54
C LEU A 133 15.33 -0.78 8.41
N ASP A 134 15.79 -2.02 8.25
CA ASP A 134 16.96 -2.54 8.96
C ASP A 134 18.23 -1.77 8.58
N TYR A 135 18.42 -1.48 7.29
CA TYR A 135 19.53 -0.64 6.85
C TYR A 135 19.51 0.74 7.51
N LEU A 136 18.36 1.42 7.52
CA LEU A 136 18.22 2.74 8.13
C LEU A 136 18.43 2.74 9.65
N LYS A 137 18.08 1.64 10.32
CA LYS A 137 18.31 1.46 11.76
C LYS A 137 19.80 1.29 12.09
N ASN A 138 20.51 0.54 11.25
CA ASN A 138 21.89 0.13 11.52
C ASN A 138 22.94 1.07 10.90
N ASN A 139 22.52 2.05 10.09
CA ASN A 139 23.41 2.95 9.36
C ASN A 139 22.98 4.42 9.48
N THR A 140 23.92 5.34 9.23
CA THR A 140 23.64 6.78 9.08
C THR A 140 24.14 7.23 7.71
N PRO A 141 23.37 7.01 6.63
CA PRO A 141 23.82 7.29 5.27
C PRO A 141 24.00 8.79 5.04
N LEU A 142 25.24 9.22 4.78
CA LEU A 142 25.58 10.63 4.57
C LEU A 142 24.99 11.21 3.28
N SER A 143 24.76 10.36 2.28
CA SER A 143 24.19 10.74 0.98
C SER A 143 22.67 10.77 0.99
N TRP A 144 22.00 10.37 2.07
CA TRP A 144 20.55 10.29 2.13
C TRP A 144 19.92 11.69 2.17
N LEU A 145 19.10 11.97 1.18
CA LEU A 145 18.34 13.22 1.10
C LEU A 145 17.08 13.11 1.96
N VAL A 146 17.18 13.61 3.20
CA VAL A 146 16.04 13.73 4.10
C VAL A 146 15.36 15.09 3.88
N GLY A 147 14.03 15.14 3.91
CA GLY A 147 13.26 16.38 3.75
C GLY A 147 11.82 16.13 3.28
N PRO A 148 11.03 17.20 3.07
CA PRO A 148 11.40 18.61 3.15
C PRO A 148 11.59 19.12 4.59
N PHE A 149 12.48 20.10 4.79
CA PHE A 149 12.66 20.81 6.05
C PHE A 149 12.24 22.27 5.89
N SER A 150 11.43 22.77 6.81
CA SER A 150 11.10 24.19 6.90
C SER A 150 11.96 24.86 7.97
N PRO A 151 12.50 26.06 7.72
CA PRO A 151 13.16 26.83 8.77
C PRO A 151 12.16 27.14 9.88
N ARG A 152 12.62 27.20 11.14
CA ARG A 152 11.80 27.74 12.23
C ARG A 152 11.81 29.25 12.11
N GLU A 153 10.64 29.88 12.18
CA GLU A 153 10.55 31.33 12.37
C GLU A 153 11.18 31.66 13.73
N GLU A 154 12.28 32.40 13.73
CA GLU A 154 12.84 32.97 14.97
C GLU A 154 11.90 34.10 15.40
N GLU A 155 11.23 33.95 16.55
CA GLU A 155 10.51 35.05 17.20
C GLU A 155 11.54 36.12 17.58
N VAL A 156 11.42 37.30 16.96
CA VAL A 156 12.22 38.51 17.24
C VAL A 156 11.58 39.32 18.36
#